data_AF-A0A3D4BIQ8-F1
#
_entry.id   AF-A0A3D4BIQ8-F1
#
_cell.length_a   1.000
_cell.length_b   1.000
_cell.length_c   1.000
_cell.angle_alpha   90.00
_cell.angle_beta   90.00
_cell.angle_gamma   90.00
#
_symmetry.space_group_name_H-M   'P 1'
#
loop_
_entity.id
_entity.type
_entity.pdbx_description
1 polymer ?
#
loop_
_entity_poly.entity_id
_entity_poly.type
_entity_poly.pdbx_seq_one_letter_code
_entity_poly.pdbx_strand_id
1 'polypeptide(L)' 'LQTFVPNTLKDNNYNFLNFEFTHKFEKYNLETYLKGQNLLNIKRYEDSFVSDYSTSNFSYNLQERFVLLGIVYKIF' A
#
# COMPACT_ATOMS: atom_id res chain seq x y z
N LEU A 1 -27.24 5.64 2.93
CA LEU A 1 -25.78 5.79 2.69
C LEU A 1 -25.38 4.66 1.74
N GLN A 2 -25.24 4.95 0.44
CA GLN A 2 -24.75 3.96 -0.52
C GLN A 2 -23.25 3.76 -0.26
N THR A 3 -22.90 2.57 0.23
CA THR A 3 -21.51 2.10 0.31
C THR A 3 -21.00 1.85 -1.10
N PHE A 4 -20.07 2.68 -1.56
CA PHE A 4 -19.31 2.44 -2.78
C PHE A 4 -18.41 1.22 -2.56
N VAL A 5 -18.87 0.05 -3.03
CA VAL A 5 -18.03 -1.15 -3.08
C VAL A 5 -17.10 -0.98 -4.29
N PRO A 6 -15.77 -1.07 -4.12
CA PRO A 6 -14.83 -0.95 -5.24
C PRO A 6 -15.12 -2.04 -6.28
N ASN A 7 -15.29 -1.63 -7.54
CA ASN A 7 -15.51 -2.55 -8.65
C ASN A 7 -14.19 -3.27 -8.99
N THR A 8 -14.05 -4.53 -8.53
CA THR A 8 -12.86 -5.37 -8.73
C THR A 8 -12.87 -6.12 -10.08
N LEU A 9 -13.85 -5.88 -10.96
CA LEU A 9 -13.99 -6.63 -12.23
C LEU A 9 -13.07 -6.15 -13.36
N LYS A 10 -12.43 -5.00 -13.20
CA LYS A 10 -11.48 -4.45 -14.17
C LYS A 10 -10.07 -4.69 -13.61
N ASP A 11 -9.28 -5.50 -14.31
CA ASP A 11 -7.88 -5.81 -13.98
C ASP A 11 -7.03 -4.53 -14.10
N ASN A 12 -7.08 -3.73 -13.05
CA ASN A 12 -6.35 -2.49 -12.94
C ASN A 12 -5.04 -2.78 -12.24
N ASN A 13 -3.98 -2.92 -13.04
CA ASN A 13 -2.64 -3.17 -12.54
C ASN A 13 -2.00 -1.87 -12.07
N TYR A 14 -1.51 -1.88 -10.83
CA TYR A 14 -0.70 -0.80 -10.27
C TYR A 14 0.60 -1.39 -9.71
N ASN A 15 1.69 -0.66 -9.91
CA ASN A 15 3.01 -1.07 -9.47
C ASN A 15 3.40 -0.28 -8.23
N PHE A 16 3.64 -0.98 -7.13
CA PHE A 16 4.24 -0.41 -5.94
C PHE A 16 5.71 -0.81 -5.84
N LEU A 17 6.56 0.14 -5.48
CA LEU A 17 7.93 -0.16 -5.05
C LEU A 17 7.97 -0.15 -3.53
N ASN A 18 8.23 -1.33 -2.96
CA ASN A 18 8.36 -1.55 -1.53
C ASN A 18 9.78 -2.01 -1.22
N PHE A 19 10.26 -1.71 -0.01
CA PHE A 19 11.54 -2.22 0.48
C PHE A 19 11.40 -2.74 1.90
N GLU A 20 12.18 -3.77 2.23
CA GLU A 20 12.28 -4.32 3.57
C GLU A 20 13.74 -4.64 3.86
N PHE A 21 14.25 -4.10 4.96
CA PHE A 21 15.56 -4.40 5.50
C PHE A 21 15.39 -4.90 6.93
N THR A 22 15.96 -6.06 7.22
CA THR A 22 15.86 -6.69 8.55
C THR A 22 17.24 -7.13 9.00
N HIS A 23 17.59 -6.78 10.23
CA HIS A 23 18.86 -7.16 10.84
C HIS A 23 18.64 -7.78 12.22
N LYS A 24 19.18 -8.97 12.41
CA LYS A 24 19.09 -9.76 13.64
C LYS A 24 20.40 -9.69 14.41
N PHE A 25 20.34 -9.23 15.65
CA PHE A 25 21.45 -9.23 16.58
C PHE A 25 21.36 -10.48 17.47
N GLU A 26 22.05 -11.55 17.07
CA GLU A 26 22.01 -12.85 17.74
C GLU A 26 22.41 -12.78 19.22
N LYS A 27 23.40 -11.93 19.55
CA LYS A 27 23.89 -11.76 20.93
C LYS A 27 22.83 -11.22 21.91
N TYR A 28 21.84 -10.48 21.41
CA TYR A 28 20.90 -9.71 22.23
C TYR A 28 19.45 -10.13 22.03
N ASN A 29 19.18 -11.20 21.28
CA ASN A 29 17.81 -11.61 20.90
C ASN A 29 16.97 -10.43 20.35
N LEU A 30 17.64 -9.51 19.65
CA LEU A 30 17.08 -8.26 19.15
C LEU A 30 17.00 -8.33 17.63
N GLU A 31 15.88 -7.95 17.06
CA GLU A 31 15.67 -7.86 15.62
C GLU A 31 15.20 -6.45 15.29
N THR A 32 15.92 -5.77 14.39
CA THR A 32 15.56 -4.45 13.90
C THR A 32 15.11 -4.57 12.46
N TYR A 33 14.09 -3.81 12.10
CA TYR A 33 13.58 -3.81 10.73
C TYR A 33 13.23 -2.41 10.28
N LEU A 34 13.46 -2.15 9.00
CA LEU A 34 13.12 -0.94 8.29
C LEU A 34 12.30 -1.34 7.07
N LYS A 35 11.02 -0.99 7.09
CA LYS A 35 10.07 -1.25 6.00
C LYS A 35 9.68 0.06 5.37
N GLY A 36 9.67 0.15 4.05
CA GLY A 36 9.02 1.24 3.36
C GLY A 36 8.07 0.72 2.30
N GLN A 37 6.91 1.34 2.20
CA GLN A 37 5.94 1.02 1.17
C GLN A 37 5.60 2.23 0.32
N ASN A 38 5.17 1.96 -0.90
CA ASN A 38 4.77 2.96 -1.89
C ASN A 38 5.85 4.04 -2.06
N LEU A 39 7.11 3.65 -2.28
CA LEU A 39 8.21 4.59 -2.51
C LEU A 39 7.96 5.50 -3.72
N LEU A 40 7.16 5.04 -4.68
CA LEU A 40 6.71 5.81 -5.85
C LEU A 40 5.64 6.86 -5.51
N ASN A 41 5.13 6.91 -4.28
CA ASN A 41 4.18 7.91 -3.77
C ASN A 41 2.91 8.02 -4.63
N ILE A 42 2.37 6.88 -5.07
CA ILE A 42 1.14 6.82 -5.85
C ILE A 42 -0.04 6.98 -4.88
N LYS A 43 -0.72 8.13 -4.93
CA LYS A 43 -1.71 8.52 -3.90
C LYS A 43 -3.16 8.20 -4.25
N ARG A 44 -3.50 8.21 -5.54
CA ARG A 44 -4.89 8.11 -5.99
C ARG A 44 -4.96 7.21 -7.21
N TYR A 45 -5.99 6.38 -7.21
CA TYR A 45 -6.45 5.71 -8.42
C TYR A 45 -7.68 6.45 -8.93
N GLU A 46 -7.70 6.75 -10.23
CA GLU A 46 -8.81 7.42 -10.91
C GLU A 46 -9.13 6.63 -12.18
N ASP A 47 -10.40 6.22 -12.32
CA ASP A 47 -10.93 5.58 -13.52
C ASP A 47 -12.18 6.32 -13.97
N SER A 48 -12.21 6.68 -15.25
CA SER A 48 -13.36 7.31 -15.88
C SER A 48 -13.94 6.34 -16.89
N PHE A 49 -15.16 5.87 -16.64
CA PHE A 49 -15.93 5.11 -17.62
C PHE A 49 -16.88 6.07 -18.33
N VAL A 50 -16.67 6.25 -19.63
CA VAL A 50 -17.51 7.09 -20.50
C VAL A 50 -18.24 6.15 -21.46
N SER A 51 -19.56 6.24 -21.48
CA SER A 51 -20.46 5.57 -22.42
C SER A 51 -21.33 6.59 -23.12
N ASP A 52 -21.94 6.22 -24.25
CA ASP A 52 -22.78 7.10 -25.07
C ASP A 52 -23.96 7.75 -24.31
N TYR A 53 -24.34 7.19 -23.17
CA TYR A 53 -25.48 7.62 -22.36
C TYR A 53 -25.12 8.01 -20.92
N SER A 54 -23.88 7.83 -20.47
CA SER A 54 -23.49 8.09 -19.08
C SER A 54 -21.97 8.19 -18.89
N THR A 55 -21.55 9.06 -17.97
CA THR A 55 -20.18 9.13 -17.45
C THR A 55 -20.18 8.75 -15.97
N SER A 56 -19.34 7.80 -15.59
CA SER A 56 -19.11 7.45 -14.18
C SER A 56 -17.63 7.52 -13.85
N ASN A 57 -17.29 8.28 -12.81
CA ASN A 57 -15.93 8.44 -12.32
C ASN A 57 -15.77 7.69 -10.99
N PHE A 58 -14.75 6.83 -10.91
CA PHE A 58 -14.39 6.12 -9.71
C PHE A 58 -13.01 6.57 -9.26
N SER A 59 -12.92 7.07 -8.03
CA SER A 59 -11.64 7.41 -7.41
C SER A 59 -11.53 6.79 -6.04
N TYR A 60 -10.38 6.18 -5.72
CA TYR A 60 -10.07 5.74 -4.36
C TYR A 60 -8.64 6.12 -3.98
N ASN A 61 -8.44 6.34 -2.68
CA ASN A 61 -7.13 6.64 -2.13
C ASN A 61 -6.33 5.34 -1.99
N LEU A 62 -5.11 5.35 -2.50
CA LEU A 62 -4.15 4.26 -2.34
C LEU A 62 -3.39 4.45 -1.02
N GLN A 63 -2.80 3.38 -0.51
CA GLN A 63 -1.97 3.44 0.69
C GLN A 63 -0.82 4.42 0.49
N GLU A 64 -0.71 5.43 1.35
CA GLU A 64 0.31 6.46 1.24
C GLU A 64 1.73 5.92 1.45
N ARG A 65 2.72 6.69 1.00
CA ARG A 65 4.12 6.38 1.25
C ARG A 65 4.42 6.49 2.75
N PHE A 66 4.92 5.41 3.34
CA PHE A 66 5.41 5.42 4.72
C PHE A 66 6.72 4.66 4.85
N VAL A 67 7.47 5.02 5.89
CA VAL A 67 8.66 4.30 6.35
C VAL A 67 8.42 3.94 7.81
N LEU A 68 8.61 2.67 8.14
CA LEU A 68 8.41 2.12 9.46
C LEU A 68 9.72 1.51 9.94
N LEU A 69 10.23 2.07 11.03
CA LEU A 69 11.35 1.53 11.78
C LEU A 69 10.77 0.78 12.98
N GLY A 70 11.21 -0.46 13.17
CA GLY A 70 10.75 -1.29 14.27
C GLY A 70 11.87 -2.09 14.91
N ILE A 71 11.64 -2.43 16.17
CA ILE A 71 12.52 -3.22 17.00
C ILE A 71 11.67 -4.31 17.64
N VAL A 72 12.10 -5.56 17.51
CA VAL A 72 11.49 -6.72 18.14
C VAL A 72 12.51 -7.29 19.11
N TYR A 73 12.16 -7.34 20.39
CA TYR A 73 12.96 -8.00 21.40
C TYR A 73 12.28 -9.31 21.77
N LYS A 74 13.01 -10.43 21.67
CA LYS A 74 12.51 -11.75 22.05
C LYS A 74 12.98 -12.10 23.46
N ILE A 75 12.05 -12.14 24.40
CA ILE A 75 12.29 -12.62 25.75
C ILE A 75 12.19 -14.15 25.69
N PHE A 76 13.31 -14.83 25.93
CA PHE A 76 13.35 -16.26 26.23
C PHE A 76 13.02 -16.49 27.71
#